data_AF-A0A6P2K6J0-F1
#
_entry.id   AF-A0A6P2K6J0-F1
#
_cell.length_a   1.000
_cell.length_b   1.000
_cell.length_c   1.000
_cell.angle_alpha   90.00
_cell.angle_beta   90.00
_cell.angle_gamma   90.00
#
_symmetry.space_group_name_H-M   'P 1'
#
loop_
_entity.id
_entity.type
_entity.pdbx_description
1 polymer ?
#
loop_
_entity_poly.entity_id
_entity_poly.type
_entity_poly.pdbx_seq_one_letter_code
_entity_poly.pdbx_strand_id
1 'polypeptide(L)'
;MKYPVYITRRGNPRYHGALPDFPEIDVEGDSYDELLVAAARQVRAYCDRSERLVPPPTTDMSILQASDIDVGDGIWRFFDIDLTGMTSSSVRIELCLPKCIVRDIDLKASALHTTRDAFVSMACANATDRSAPHVAVRFEPDVKSLSEAV
;
A
#
# COMPACT_ATOMS: atom_id res chain seq x y z
N MET A 1 -12.52 -2.81 -12.18
CA MET A 1 -12.01 -1.41 -12.19
C MET A 1 -10.87 -1.33 -13.19
N LYS A 2 -10.78 -0.26 -14.00
CA LYS A 2 -9.78 -0.18 -15.07
C LYS A 2 -8.49 0.47 -14.59
N TYR A 3 -7.42 -0.32 -14.47
CA TYR A 3 -6.10 0.16 -14.08
C TYR A 3 -5.20 0.35 -15.31
N PRO A 4 -4.35 1.39 -15.32
CA PRO A 4 -3.31 1.57 -16.32
C PRO A 4 -2.17 0.55 -16.13
N VAL A 5 -1.59 0.11 -17.24
CA VAL A 5 -0.32 -0.61 -17.30
C VAL A 5 0.50 -0.04 -18.46
N TYR A 6 1.77 0.22 -18.20
CA TYR A 6 2.74 0.60 -19.21
C TYR A 6 3.47 -0.65 -19.70
N ILE A 7 3.31 -0.98 -20.97
CA ILE A 7 3.84 -2.22 -21.56
C ILE A 7 5.05 -1.89 -22.42
N THR A 8 6.19 -2.48 -22.09
CA THR A 8 7.45 -2.39 -22.86
C THR A 8 7.86 -3.76 -23.38
N ARG A 9 8.65 -3.77 -24.46
CA ARG A 9 9.18 -5.02 -25.02
C ARG A 9 10.55 -5.32 -24.42
N ARG A 10 10.69 -6.49 -23.78
CA ARG A 10 11.94 -6.97 -23.16
C ARG A 10 12.43 -8.26 -23.86
N GLY A 11 12.56 -8.20 -25.19
CA GLY A 11 13.05 -9.32 -26.01
C GLY A 11 12.04 -9.85 -27.03
N ASN A 12 12.17 -11.12 -27.42
CA ASN A 12 11.34 -11.73 -28.46
C ASN A 12 10.75 -13.08 -28.01
N PRO A 13 9.43 -13.22 -27.76
CA PRO A 13 8.35 -12.21 -27.73
C PRO A 13 8.00 -11.75 -26.30
N ARG A 14 8.99 -11.50 -25.43
CA ARG A 14 8.72 -11.17 -24.03
C ARG A 14 8.33 -9.70 -23.84
N TYR A 15 7.21 -9.48 -23.16
CA TYR A 15 6.69 -8.17 -22.75
C TYR A 15 6.84 -7.99 -21.24
N HIS A 16 7.01 -6.75 -20.84
CA HIS A 16 7.06 -6.32 -19.44
C HIS A 16 5.97 -5.28 -19.20
N GLY A 17 5.31 -5.35 -18.05
CA GLY A 17 4.23 -4.47 -17.64
C GLY A 17 4.51 -3.84 -16.29
N ALA A 18 4.53 -2.52 -16.24
CA ALA A 18 4.66 -1.74 -15.00
C ALA A 18 3.31 -1.08 -14.67
N LEU A 19 2.87 -1.21 -13.42
CA LEU A 19 1.63 -0.63 -12.94
C LEU A 19 1.92 0.61 -12.07
N PRO A 20 1.60 1.83 -12.50
CA PRO A 20 1.88 3.04 -11.72
C PRO A 20 1.14 3.09 -10.39
N ASP A 21 -0.05 2.48 -10.32
CA ASP A 21 -0.85 2.40 -9.11
C ASP A 21 -0.38 1.29 -8.15
N PHE A 22 0.47 0.37 -8.63
CA PHE A 22 1.02 -0.74 -7.85
C PHE A 22 2.52 -0.89 -8.17
N PRO A 23 3.37 0.05 -7.74
CA PRO A 23 4.78 0.08 -8.10
C PRO A 23 5.58 -1.12 -7.58
N GLU A 24 5.05 -1.88 -6.61
CA GLU A 24 5.65 -3.12 -6.12
C GLU A 24 5.37 -4.34 -7.02
N ILE A 25 4.54 -4.17 -8.06
CA ILE A 25 4.06 -5.24 -8.94
C ILE A 25 4.63 -5.02 -10.33
N ASP A 26 5.65 -5.82 -10.66
CA ASP A 26 6.17 -5.95 -12.02
C ASP A 26 5.74 -7.29 -12.62
N VAL A 27 5.30 -7.25 -13.87
CA VAL A 27 4.82 -8.45 -14.59
C VAL A 27 5.49 -8.62 -15.93
N GLU A 28 5.58 -9.88 -16.35
CA GLU A 28 6.06 -10.26 -17.68
C GLU A 28 5.10 -11.27 -18.31
N GLY A 29 5.11 -11.35 -19.64
CA GLY A 29 4.36 -12.36 -20.39
C GLY A 29 4.85 -12.48 -21.82
N ASP A 30 4.58 -13.62 -22.47
CA ASP A 30 4.95 -13.85 -23.88
C ASP A 30 3.88 -13.30 -24.85
N SER A 31 2.76 -12.83 -24.31
CA SER A 31 1.70 -12.08 -24.99
C SER A 31 1.11 -11.00 -24.08
N TYR A 32 0.36 -10.06 -24.67
CA TYR A 32 -0.38 -9.07 -23.87
C TYR A 32 -1.40 -9.72 -22.95
N ASP A 33 -2.14 -10.72 -23.41
CA ASP A 33 -3.17 -11.38 -22.60
C ASP A 33 -2.55 -12.09 -21.38
N GLU A 34 -1.44 -12.80 -21.57
CA GLU A 34 -0.71 -13.44 -20.47
C GLU A 34 -0.20 -12.42 -19.44
N LEU A 35 0.37 -11.31 -19.91
CA LEU A 35 0.85 -10.22 -19.06
C LEU A 35 -0.30 -9.62 -18.24
N LEU A 36 -1.44 -9.34 -18.86
CA LEU A 36 -2.61 -8.77 -18.19
C LEU A 36 -3.22 -9.74 -17.17
N VAL A 37 -3.26 -11.04 -17.50
CA VAL A 37 -3.69 -12.09 -16.55
C VAL A 37 -2.75 -12.17 -15.36
N ALA A 38 -1.43 -12.09 -15.59
CA ALA A 38 -0.43 -12.06 -14.54
C ALA A 38 -0.59 -10.83 -13.64
N ALA A 39 -0.78 -9.64 -14.24
CA ALA A 39 -1.02 -8.39 -13.52
C ALA A 39 -2.25 -8.48 -12.61
N ALA A 40 -3.40 -8.89 -13.16
CA ALA A 40 -4.63 -9.01 -12.38
C ALA A 40 -4.49 -10.02 -11.23
N ARG A 41 -3.75 -11.11 -11.44
CA ARG A 41 -3.48 -12.11 -10.38
C ARG A 41 -2.61 -11.54 -9.27
N GLN A 42 -1.51 -10.86 -9.62
CA GLN A 42 -0.60 -10.28 -8.63
C GLN A 42 -1.26 -9.12 -7.86
N VAL A 43 -2.01 -8.24 -8.53
CA VAL A 43 -2.78 -7.17 -7.87
C VAL A 43 -3.79 -7.76 -6.88
N ARG A 44 -4.54 -8.79 -7.27
CA ARG A 44 -5.45 -9.47 -6.34
C ARG A 44 -4.70 -10.13 -5.18
N ALA A 45 -3.55 -10.76 -5.42
CA ALA A 45 -2.77 -11.34 -4.33
C ALA A 45 -2.21 -10.26 -3.38
N TYR A 46 -1.82 -9.11 -3.91
CA TYR A 46 -1.32 -7.97 -3.14
C TYR A 46 -2.42 -7.31 -2.30
N CYS A 47 -3.63 -7.23 -2.83
CA CYS A 47 -4.77 -6.64 -2.12
C CYS A 47 -5.48 -7.64 -1.20
N ASP A 48 -5.41 -8.95 -1.45
CA ASP A 48 -6.06 -9.96 -0.61
C ASP A 48 -5.39 -10.01 0.76
N ARG A 49 -6.18 -9.80 1.82
CA ARG A 49 -5.73 -9.78 3.23
C ARG A 49 -4.71 -8.69 3.56
N SER A 50 -4.56 -7.69 2.70
CA SER A 50 -3.77 -6.50 3.00
C SER A 50 -4.61 -5.51 3.80
N GLU A 51 -4.03 -4.96 4.87
CA GLU A 51 -4.62 -3.82 5.60
C GLU A 51 -4.49 -2.51 4.80
N ARG A 52 -3.82 -2.53 3.64
CA ARG A 52 -3.65 -1.35 2.79
C ARG A 52 -4.92 -1.02 2.02
N LEU A 53 -5.12 0.27 1.83
CA LEU A 53 -6.10 0.82 0.89
C LEU A 53 -5.73 0.38 -0.53
N VAL A 54 -6.73 -0.14 -1.24
CA VAL A 54 -6.63 -0.32 -2.69
C VAL A 54 -6.57 1.07 -3.31
N PRO A 55 -5.49 1.46 -4.01
CA PRO A 55 -5.40 2.77 -4.62
C PRO A 55 -6.45 2.91 -5.73
N PRO A 56 -7.10 4.07 -5.87
CA PRO A 56 -7.96 4.33 -7.02
C PRO A 56 -7.11 4.33 -8.30
N PRO A 57 -7.64 3.88 -9.44
CA PRO A 57 -6.90 3.81 -10.69
C PRO A 57 -6.57 5.22 -11.17
N THR A 58 -5.31 5.41 -11.58
CA THR A 58 -4.90 6.64 -12.25
C THR A 58 -5.47 6.65 -13.67
N THR A 59 -6.43 7.52 -13.93
CA THR A 59 -7.10 7.62 -15.25
C THR A 59 -6.63 8.82 -16.08
N ASP A 60 -5.88 9.75 -15.48
CA ASP A 60 -5.40 10.95 -16.17
C ASP A 60 -4.15 10.62 -16.99
N MET A 61 -4.27 10.68 -18.33
CA MET A 61 -3.16 10.39 -19.23
C MET A 61 -2.00 11.38 -19.13
N SER A 62 -2.26 12.65 -18.80
CA SER A 62 -1.20 13.64 -18.64
C SER A 62 -0.34 13.33 -17.42
N ILE A 63 -0.94 12.82 -16.34
CA ILE A 63 -0.21 12.33 -15.17
C ILE A 63 0.63 11.09 -15.54
N LEU A 64 0.03 10.13 -16.26
CA LEU A 64 0.72 8.90 -16.67
C LEU A 64 1.93 9.17 -17.57
N GLN A 65 1.77 10.05 -18.56
CA GLN A 65 2.85 10.44 -19.49
C GLN A 65 3.96 11.26 -18.84
N ALA A 66 3.67 11.95 -17.73
CA ALA A 66 4.66 12.69 -16.97
C ALA A 66 5.39 11.81 -15.93
N SER A 67 4.99 10.54 -15.76
CA SER A 67 5.58 9.63 -14.79
C SER A 67 6.91 9.05 -15.26
N ASP A 68 7.80 8.74 -14.32
CA ASP A 68 9.09 8.11 -14.60
C ASP A 68 8.98 6.69 -15.21
N ILE A 69 7.79 6.10 -15.17
CA ILE A 69 7.49 4.80 -15.78
C ILE A 69 7.38 4.92 -17.31
N ASP A 70 6.89 6.06 -17.82
CA ASP A 70 6.77 6.31 -19.25
C ASP A 70 8.13 6.72 -19.84
N VAL A 71 8.92 5.71 -20.23
CA VAL A 71 10.23 5.90 -20.87
C VAL A 71 10.12 6.10 -22.41
N GLY A 72 8.92 6.22 -22.96
CA GLY A 72 8.65 6.56 -24.37
C GLY A 72 8.85 5.43 -25.40
N ASP A 73 9.17 4.21 -24.97
CA ASP A 73 9.38 3.03 -25.83
C ASP A 73 8.27 1.96 -25.72
N GLY A 74 7.21 2.27 -24.99
CA GLY A 74 6.13 1.37 -24.64
C GLY A 74 4.75 1.92 -25.01
N ILE A 75 3.72 1.21 -24.56
CA ILE A 75 2.33 1.60 -24.77
C ILE A 75 1.54 1.54 -23.45
N TRP A 76 0.66 2.51 -23.27
CA TRP A 76 -0.33 2.47 -22.20
C TRP A 76 -1.52 1.61 -22.60
N ARG A 77 -1.93 0.73 -21.67
CA ARG A 77 -3.19 -0.02 -21.75
C ARG A 77 -3.97 0.13 -20.46
N PHE A 78 -5.29 0.17 -20.58
CA PHE A 78 -6.19 0.09 -19.46
C PHE A 78 -6.89 -1.27 -19.51
N PHE A 79 -6.84 -2.01 -18.41
CA PHE A 79 -7.45 -3.32 -18.31
C PHE A 79 -8.27 -3.43 -17.04
N ASP A 80 -9.33 -4.23 -17.09
CA ASP A 80 -10.19 -4.39 -15.92
C ASP A 80 -9.58 -5.40 -14.94
N ILE A 81 -9.39 -4.93 -13.71
CA ILE A 81 -9.11 -5.77 -12.56
C ILE A 81 -10.37 -5.82 -11.73
N ASP A 82 -10.97 -7.01 -11.68
CA ASP A 82 -12.05 -7.28 -10.77
C ASP A 82 -11.49 -7.42 -9.35
N LEU A 83 -11.77 -6.40 -8.54
CA LEU A 83 -11.49 -6.33 -7.10
C LEU A 83 -12.80 -6.41 -6.29
N THR A 84 -13.93 -6.72 -6.93
CA THR A 84 -15.21 -6.87 -6.24
C THR A 84 -15.14 -8.06 -5.28
N GLY A 85 -15.65 -7.87 -4.06
CA GLY A 85 -15.56 -8.89 -3.00
C GLY A 85 -14.21 -8.96 -2.28
N MET A 86 -13.21 -8.17 -2.67
CA MET A 86 -11.99 -8.03 -1.87
C MET A 86 -12.27 -7.21 -0.62
N THR A 87 -12.10 -7.82 0.55
CA THR A 87 -12.29 -7.18 1.84
C THR A 87 -11.02 -6.41 2.21
N SER A 88 -10.71 -5.32 1.51
CA SER A 88 -9.81 -4.34 2.12
C SER A 88 -10.55 -3.82 3.35
N SER A 89 -10.05 -4.11 4.55
CA SER A 89 -10.64 -3.65 5.82
C SER A 89 -10.37 -2.17 6.08
N SER A 90 -9.89 -1.46 5.07
CA SER A 90 -9.49 -0.06 5.17
C SER A 90 -10.70 0.86 4.99
N VAL A 91 -10.73 1.93 5.79
CA VAL A 91 -11.80 2.93 5.78
C VAL A 91 -11.22 4.25 5.29
N ARG A 92 -11.87 4.84 4.29
CA ARG A 92 -11.51 6.19 3.83
C ARG A 92 -12.05 7.22 4.81
N ILE A 93 -11.17 8.09 5.28
CA ILE A 93 -11.51 9.18 6.20
C ILE A 93 -11.12 10.52 5.59
N GLU A 94 -11.94 11.54 5.80
CA GLU A 94 -11.61 12.93 5.48
C GLU A 94 -11.00 13.60 6.71
N LEU A 95 -9.89 14.33 6.54
CA LEU A 95 -9.13 14.95 7.62
C LEU A 95 -8.81 16.41 7.30
N CYS A 96 -8.88 17.28 8.30
CA CYS A 96 -8.34 18.63 8.23
C CYS A 96 -7.00 18.68 8.99
N LEU A 97 -5.90 18.90 8.27
CA LEU A 97 -4.55 18.97 8.83
C LEU A 97 -3.91 20.34 8.54
N PRO A 98 -3.00 20.84 9.39
CA PRO A 98 -2.21 22.02 9.09
C PRO A 98 -1.41 21.85 7.78
N LYS A 99 -1.28 22.93 6.99
CA LYS A 99 -0.57 22.88 5.69
C LYS A 99 0.86 22.37 5.80
N CYS A 100 1.59 22.72 6.87
CA CYS A 100 2.94 22.22 7.11
C CYS A 100 2.98 20.70 7.26
N ILE A 101 2.01 20.12 7.99
CA ILE A 101 1.92 18.67 8.20
C ILE A 101 1.65 17.93 6.89
N VAL A 102 0.74 18.44 6.06
CA VAL A 102 0.45 17.82 4.74
C VAL A 102 1.71 17.83 3.87
N ARG A 103 2.44 18.94 3.84
CA ARG A 103 3.70 19.03 3.09
C ARG A 103 4.75 18.04 3.60
N ASP A 104 4.86 17.87 4.91
CA ASP A 104 5.83 16.95 5.50
C ASP A 104 5.47 15.47 5.21
N ILE A 105 4.17 15.14 5.22
CA ILE A 105 3.66 13.83 4.76
C ILE A 105 4.09 13.58 3.31
N ASP A 106 3.91 14.54 2.41
CA ASP A 106 4.26 14.41 0.99
C ASP A 106 5.74 14.14 0.78
N LEU A 107 6.59 14.95 1.44
CA LEU A 107 8.04 14.82 1.35
C LEU A 107 8.52 13.46 1.87
N LYS A 108 7.94 12.99 2.98
CA LYS A 108 8.32 11.70 3.57
C LYS A 108 7.81 10.52 2.78
N ALA A 109 6.57 10.56 2.30
CA ALA A 109 6.01 9.52 1.46
C ALA A 109 6.83 9.37 0.17
N SER A 110 7.16 10.49 -0.49
CA SER A 110 8.01 10.52 -1.68
C SER A 110 9.42 9.98 -1.40
N ALA A 111 10.07 10.42 -0.32
CA ALA A 111 11.42 9.94 0.04
C ALA A 111 11.47 8.44 0.37
N LEU A 112 10.34 7.85 0.79
CA LEU A 112 10.20 6.43 1.10
C LEU A 112 9.60 5.63 -0.06
N HIS A 113 9.39 6.26 -1.23
CA HIS A 113 8.73 5.66 -2.38
C HIS A 113 7.39 4.99 -2.03
N THR A 114 6.58 5.66 -1.19
CA THR A 114 5.29 5.16 -0.73
C THR A 114 4.18 6.21 -0.86
N THR A 115 2.93 5.81 -0.61
CA THR A 115 1.77 6.70 -0.68
C THR A 115 1.53 7.42 0.65
N ARG A 116 0.76 8.53 0.62
CA ARG A 116 0.37 9.27 1.83
C ARG A 116 -0.29 8.36 2.87
N ASP A 117 -1.25 7.55 2.43
CA ASP A 117 -2.03 6.69 3.31
C ASP A 117 -1.17 5.58 3.93
N ALA A 118 -0.27 4.99 3.14
CA ALA A 118 0.69 4.00 3.63
C ALA A 118 1.67 4.61 4.64
N PHE A 119 2.18 5.82 4.36
CA PHE A 119 3.04 6.55 5.29
C PHE A 119 2.32 6.89 6.60
N VAL A 120 1.09 7.44 6.53
CA VAL A 120 0.29 7.79 7.72
C VAL A 120 -0.03 6.53 8.54
N SER A 121 -0.40 5.43 7.88
CA SER A 121 -0.66 4.15 8.56
C SER A 121 0.56 3.66 9.32
N MET A 122 1.74 3.69 8.69
CA MET A 122 3.01 3.30 9.31
C MET A 122 3.39 4.22 10.48
N ALA A 123 3.20 5.54 10.33
CA ALA A 123 3.46 6.51 11.38
C ALA A 123 2.57 6.27 12.62
N CYS A 124 1.28 5.99 12.40
CA CYS A 124 0.34 5.65 13.47
C CYS A 124 0.71 4.34 14.17
N ALA A 125 1.01 3.27 13.44
CA ALA A 125 1.41 1.99 14.02
C ALA A 125 2.65 2.13 14.93
N ASN A 126 3.69 2.84 14.45
CA ASN A 126 4.91 3.11 15.22
C ASN A 126 4.65 3.95 16.48
N ALA A 127 3.71 4.91 16.42
CA ALA A 127 3.35 5.71 17.57
C ALA A 127 2.62 4.88 18.64
N THR A 128 1.75 3.95 18.22
CA THR A 128 1.05 3.03 19.12
C THR A 128 2.01 2.04 19.79
N ASP A 129 2.97 1.48 19.06
CA ASP A 129 4.00 0.58 19.61
C ASP A 129 4.90 1.28 20.64
N ARG A 130 5.25 2.55 20.41
CA ARG A 130 5.99 3.36 21.41
C ARG A 130 5.15 3.78 22.62
N SER A 131 3.83 3.65 22.54
CA SER A 131 2.89 4.02 23.60
C SER A 131 2.50 2.84 24.49
N ALA A 132 2.98 1.62 24.24
CA ALA A 132 2.88 0.52 25.19
C ALA A 132 3.85 0.77 26.37
N PRO A 133 3.37 1.20 27.56
CA PRO A 133 4.27 1.44 28.67
C PRO A 133 4.68 0.10 29.26
N HIS A 134 5.94 0.05 29.72
CA HIS A 134 6.37 -0.77 30.85
C HIS A 134 5.17 -1.08 31.77
N VAL A 135 4.74 -2.35 31.80
CA VAL A 135 3.94 -2.87 32.91
C VAL A 135 4.79 -2.68 34.16
N ALA A 136 4.48 -1.62 34.91
CA ALA A 136 4.97 -1.46 36.26
C ALA A 136 4.48 -2.69 37.03
N VAL A 137 5.41 -3.56 37.40
CA VAL A 137 5.19 -4.62 38.37
C VAL A 137 4.70 -3.94 39.64
N ARG A 138 3.38 -3.92 39.85
CA ARG A 138 2.80 -3.67 41.16
C ARG A 138 3.20 -4.86 42.01
N PHE A 139 4.23 -4.68 42.84
CA PHE A 139 4.37 -5.48 44.05
C PHE A 139 3.12 -5.20 44.90
N GLU A 140 2.20 -6.16 44.94
CA GLU A 140 1.22 -6.22 46.01
C GLU A 140 1.97 -6.57 47.30
N PRO A 141 1.76 -5.84 48.42
CA PRO A 141 2.19 -6.34 49.70
C PRO A 141 1.24 -7.48 50.08
N ASP A 142 1.80 -8.68 50.23
CA ASP A 142 1.10 -9.83 50.77
C ASP A 142 0.66 -9.52 52.21
N VAL A 143 -0.64 -9.31 52.40
CA VAL A 143 -1.26 -9.24 53.72
C VAL A 143 -2.36 -10.30 53.79
N LYS A 144 -1.94 -11.51 54.11
CA LYS A 144 -2.69 -12.54 54.85
C LYS A 144 -1.69 -13.15 55.85
N SER A 145 -1.99 -13.42 57.10
CA SER A 145 -3.24 -13.55 57.82
C SER A 145 -2.92 -13.43 59.32
N LEU A 146 -3.91 -13.04 60.10
CA LEU A 146 -3.92 -13.11 61.56
C LEU A 146 -3.73 -14.54 62.12
N SER A 147 -3.38 -14.55 63.41
CA SER A 147 -3.64 -15.55 64.47
C SER A 147 -2.78 -16.82 64.57
N GLU A 148 -2.00 -16.93 65.66
CA GLU A 148 -2.21 -17.82 66.82
C GLU A 148 -0.99 -17.66 67.79
N ALA A 149 -1.18 -17.15 69.02
CA ALA A 149 -1.42 -17.89 70.27
C ALA A 149 -0.13 -18.24 71.04
N VAL A 150 0.03 -17.56 72.19
CA VAL A 150 0.55 -17.95 73.53
C VAL A 150 1.31 -16.79 74.17
#